data_AF-A0A7C0WYC1-F1
#
_entry.id   AF-A0A7C0WYC1-F1
#
_cell.length_a   1.000
_cell.length_b   1.000
_cell.length_c   1.000
_cell.angle_alpha   90.00
_cell.angle_beta   90.00
_cell.angle_gamma   90.00
#
_symmetry.space_group_name_H-M   'P 1'
#
loop_
_entity.id
_entity.type
_entity.pdbx_description
1 polymer ?
#
loop_
_entity_poly.entity_id
_entity_poly.type
_entity_poly.pdbx_seq_one_letter_code
_entity_poly.pdbx_strand_id
1 'polypeptide(L)'
;MMRKLLLFLLTISLLFLFSQKAFSQKDHFCALYFTFIGCPNCAVTDPIVLEEWTSKYPNLVIIEYGWKAGDWDHPNSQFFGKYAKAYQTPAAVPQLVFDKSNIKLGRIEVPKGEEVIKNQTSNPCPLIEKSISFENLDLNQLPAFPKIWANQRVLIKLNENEWLFEWNGEDPPKTIGKEKLTSEDLKELLFTQNLFQKLENKIFDIVPPQKVEFSGSAFPESSGFVPYAQFEHAIKIKVSQAPPPVQEKEKPKPEEKPQKPEKETITLPLIGKINPQNFSLPFLTFLLALADGFNPCAFFVLTFLLS
;
A
#
# COMPACT_ATOMS: atom_id res chain seq x y z
N MET A 1 -3.55 -30.97 -53.76
CA MET A 1 -4.45 -30.63 -52.63
C MET A 1 -3.80 -30.90 -51.27
N MET A 2 -3.20 -32.08 -51.07
CA MET A 2 -2.54 -32.51 -49.81
C MET A 2 -1.42 -31.58 -49.29
N ARG A 3 -0.58 -31.00 -50.17
CA ARG A 3 0.52 -30.11 -49.75
C ARG A 3 0.04 -28.76 -49.19
N LYS A 4 -1.10 -28.24 -49.68
CA LYS A 4 -1.71 -27.00 -49.15
C LYS A 4 -2.41 -27.26 -47.81
N LEU A 5 -2.97 -28.45 -47.62
CA LEU A 5 -3.56 -28.88 -46.35
C LEU A 5 -2.48 -29.07 -45.26
N LEU A 6 -1.33 -29.65 -45.63
CA LEU A 6 -0.21 -29.84 -44.71
C LEU A 6 0.41 -28.51 -44.24
N LEU A 7 0.57 -27.56 -45.16
CA LEU A 7 1.03 -26.20 -44.84
C LEU A 7 0.04 -25.45 -43.94
N PHE A 8 -1.27 -25.61 -44.18
CA PHE A 8 -2.32 -25.00 -43.36
C PHE A 8 -2.33 -25.57 -41.92
N LEU A 9 -2.17 -26.89 -41.77
CA LEU A 9 -2.05 -27.56 -40.46
C LEU A 9 -0.77 -27.15 -39.72
N LEU A 10 0.36 -26.99 -40.42
CA LEU A 10 1.62 -26.48 -39.84
C LEU A 10 1.49 -25.03 -39.38
N THR A 11 0.79 -24.16 -40.12
CA THR A 11 0.54 -22.77 -39.69
C THR A 11 -0.41 -22.68 -38.50
N ILE A 12 -1.42 -23.55 -38.42
CA ILE A 12 -2.32 -23.62 -37.26
C ILE A 12 -1.59 -24.14 -36.01
N SER A 13 -0.72 -25.14 -36.17
CA SER A 13 0.13 -25.65 -35.10
C SER A 13 1.11 -24.58 -34.59
N LEU A 14 1.69 -23.79 -35.51
CA LEU A 14 2.58 -22.68 -35.15
C LEU A 14 1.83 -21.54 -34.43
N LEU A 15 0.58 -21.25 -34.80
CA LEU A 15 -0.28 -20.28 -34.09
C LEU A 15 -0.68 -20.77 -32.68
N PHE A 16 -0.82 -22.08 -32.47
CA PHE A 16 -1.08 -22.66 -31.14
C PHE A 16 0.14 -22.61 -30.21
N LEU A 17 1.37 -22.60 -30.75
CA LEU A 17 2.61 -22.48 -29.96
C LEU A 17 2.86 -21.04 -29.44
N PHE A 18 2.22 -20.03 -30.03
CA PHE A 18 2.34 -18.63 -29.57
C PHE A 18 1.27 -18.20 -28.55
N SER A 19 0.23 -19.01 -28.30
CA SER A 19 -0.84 -18.68 -27.34
C SER A 19 -0.61 -19.18 -25.90
N GLN A 20 0.56 -19.75 -25.59
CA GLN A 20 0.86 -20.31 -24.27
C GLN A 20 1.69 -19.35 -23.39
N LYS A 21 1.30 -18.07 -23.33
CA LYS A 21 1.65 -17.16 -22.21
C LYS A 21 0.47 -16.25 -21.86
N ALA A 22 -0.68 -16.84 -21.57
CA ALA A 22 -1.62 -16.19 -20.67
C ALA A 22 -1.14 -16.46 -19.24
N PHE A 23 -0.21 -15.64 -18.75
CA PHE A 23 -0.03 -15.56 -17.29
C PHE A 23 -1.36 -15.02 -16.78
N SER A 24 -2.11 -15.83 -16.03
CA SER A 24 -3.29 -15.37 -15.31
C SER A 24 -2.80 -14.24 -14.40
N GLN A 25 -3.13 -13.00 -14.75
CA GLN A 25 -2.95 -11.87 -13.86
C GLN A 25 -3.99 -12.08 -12.77
N LYS A 26 -3.58 -12.74 -11.68
CA LYS A 26 -4.41 -12.92 -10.50
C LYS A 26 -4.53 -11.54 -9.87
N ASP A 27 -5.58 -10.82 -10.23
CA ASP A 27 -5.86 -9.54 -9.59
C ASP A 27 -6.39 -9.83 -8.17
N HIS A 28 -5.59 -9.52 -7.16
CA HIS A 28 -6.01 -9.70 -5.76
C HIS A 28 -6.97 -8.57 -5.35
N PHE A 29 -7.81 -8.87 -4.36
CA PHE A 29 -8.65 -7.90 -3.69
C PHE A 29 -7.98 -7.52 -2.37
N CYS A 30 -7.69 -6.23 -2.15
CA CYS A 30 -6.88 -5.76 -1.05
C CYS A 30 -7.65 -4.76 -0.16
N ALA A 31 -7.62 -4.97 1.15
CA ALA A 31 -8.18 -4.05 2.13
C ALA A 31 -7.19 -3.77 3.26
N LEU A 32 -7.27 -2.58 3.85
CA LEU A 32 -6.55 -2.24 5.07
C LEU A 32 -7.49 -2.37 6.27
N TYR A 33 -7.01 -2.96 7.35
CA TYR A 33 -7.77 -3.17 8.57
C TYR A 33 -7.01 -2.64 9.79
N PHE A 34 -7.63 -1.74 10.54
CA PHE A 34 -7.06 -1.12 11.74
C PHE A 34 -7.82 -1.59 12.97
N THR A 35 -7.07 -2.08 13.96
CA THR A 35 -7.60 -2.73 15.17
C THR A 35 -6.65 -2.54 16.36
N PHE A 36 -7.05 -2.89 17.58
CA PHE A 36 -6.11 -2.97 18.71
C PHE A 36 -6.55 -3.94 19.80
N ILE A 37 -5.55 -4.55 20.45
CA ILE A 37 -5.74 -5.48 21.57
C ILE A 37 -6.35 -4.78 22.78
N GLY A 38 -7.55 -5.19 23.20
CA GLY A 38 -8.35 -4.52 24.23
C GLY A 38 -9.57 -3.75 23.71
N CYS A 39 -9.78 -3.68 22.39
CA CYS A 39 -10.97 -3.10 21.80
C CYS A 39 -12.12 -4.13 21.76
N PRO A 40 -13.23 -3.96 22.50
CA PRO A 40 -14.31 -4.96 22.53
C PRO A 40 -15.09 -5.03 21.21
N ASN A 41 -15.20 -3.91 20.48
CA ASN A 41 -15.82 -3.91 19.15
C ASN A 41 -14.96 -4.64 18.13
N CYS A 42 -13.64 -4.54 18.26
CA CYS A 42 -12.68 -5.18 17.39
C CYS A 42 -12.58 -6.68 17.69
N ALA A 43 -12.72 -7.08 18.96
CA ALA A 43 -12.74 -8.49 19.37
C ALA A 43 -13.84 -9.30 18.69
N VAL A 44 -14.92 -8.64 18.23
CA VAL A 44 -15.98 -9.25 17.42
C VAL A 44 -15.56 -9.36 15.96
N THR A 45 -14.88 -8.36 15.40
CA THR A 45 -14.62 -8.25 13.97
C THR A 45 -13.30 -8.90 13.52
N ASP A 46 -12.30 -8.99 14.40
CA ASP A 46 -10.99 -9.58 14.09
C ASP A 46 -11.09 -11.01 13.52
N PRO A 47 -11.76 -11.99 14.17
CA PRO A 47 -11.85 -13.35 13.60
C PRO A 47 -12.63 -13.39 12.29
N ILE A 48 -13.62 -12.50 12.10
CA ILE A 48 -14.40 -12.41 10.86
C ILE A 48 -13.51 -11.94 9.71
N VAL A 49 -12.79 -10.84 9.91
CA VAL A 49 -11.98 -10.20 8.86
C VAL A 49 -10.70 -10.98 8.58
N LEU A 50 -10.04 -11.48 9.62
CA LEU A 50 -8.68 -12.04 9.51
C LEU A 50 -8.67 -13.54 9.24
N GLU A 51 -9.62 -14.32 9.78
CA GLU A 51 -9.70 -15.77 9.56
C GLU A 51 -10.83 -16.17 8.61
N GLU A 52 -12.09 -15.81 8.95
CA GLU A 52 -13.25 -16.28 8.18
C GLU A 52 -13.17 -15.80 6.72
N TRP A 53 -12.97 -14.50 6.49
CA TRP A 53 -12.93 -13.95 5.14
C TRP A 53 -11.70 -14.37 4.35
N THR A 54 -10.52 -14.42 4.97
CA THR A 54 -9.30 -14.84 4.26
C THR A 54 -9.31 -16.33 3.94
N SER A 55 -10.11 -17.14 4.66
CA SER A 55 -10.42 -18.51 4.29
C SER A 55 -11.47 -18.60 3.18
N LYS A 56 -12.48 -17.72 3.20
CA LYS A 56 -13.63 -17.76 2.29
C LYS A 56 -13.34 -17.20 0.90
N TYR A 57 -12.45 -16.21 0.81
CA TYR A 57 -12.13 -15.46 -0.41
C TYR A 57 -10.65 -15.65 -0.78
N PRO A 58 -10.31 -16.59 -1.68
CA PRO A 58 -8.93 -17.00 -1.91
C PRO A 58 -8.01 -15.95 -2.54
N ASN A 59 -8.58 -14.86 -3.08
CA ASN A 59 -7.86 -13.73 -3.65
C ASN A 59 -7.87 -12.50 -2.73
N LEU A 60 -8.45 -12.60 -1.53
CA LEU A 60 -8.49 -11.52 -0.54
C LEU A 60 -7.17 -11.41 0.19
N VAL A 61 -6.67 -10.17 0.28
CA VAL A 61 -5.54 -9.75 1.10
C VAL A 61 -6.06 -8.74 2.12
N ILE A 62 -5.84 -9.00 3.40
CA ILE A 62 -6.04 -8.02 4.46
C ILE A 62 -4.68 -7.56 4.99
N ILE A 63 -4.42 -6.25 4.90
CA ILE A 63 -3.26 -5.60 5.52
C ILE A 63 -3.71 -5.04 6.86
N GLU A 64 -3.41 -5.77 7.93
CA GLU A 64 -3.76 -5.41 9.30
C GLU A 64 -2.68 -4.51 9.93
N TYR A 65 -3.12 -3.43 10.56
CA TYR A 65 -2.32 -2.60 11.46
C TYR A 65 -2.95 -2.63 12.86
N GLY A 66 -2.37 -3.47 13.73
CA GLY A 66 -2.76 -3.63 15.12
C GLY A 66 -1.76 -3.03 16.12
N TRP A 67 -2.23 -2.63 17.29
CA TRP A 67 -1.40 -2.27 18.46
C TRP A 67 -2.07 -2.74 19.76
N LYS A 68 -1.47 -2.49 20.93
CA LYS A 68 -2.09 -2.80 22.23
C LYS A 68 -2.79 -1.57 22.82
N ALA A 69 -3.91 -1.76 23.50
CA ALA A 69 -4.63 -0.68 24.16
C ALA A 69 -3.69 0.12 25.08
N GLY A 70 -3.71 1.46 24.94
CA GLY A 70 -2.83 2.35 25.69
C GLY A 70 -1.45 2.58 25.06
N ASP A 71 -1.02 1.73 24.11
CA ASP A 71 0.25 1.89 23.38
C ASP A 71 0.07 2.79 22.15
N TRP A 72 -0.24 4.06 22.40
CA TRP A 72 -0.54 5.03 21.34
C TRP A 72 0.70 5.46 20.55
N ASP A 73 1.89 5.32 21.14
CA ASP A 73 3.18 5.60 20.51
C ASP A 73 3.65 4.46 19.59
N HIS A 74 2.96 3.31 19.61
CA HIS A 74 3.24 2.21 18.70
C HIS A 74 3.22 2.68 17.23
N PRO A 75 4.20 2.28 16.39
CA PRO A 75 4.27 2.72 15.00
C PRO A 75 3.00 2.48 14.17
N ASN A 76 2.27 1.39 14.43
CA ASN A 76 0.97 1.13 13.77
C ASN A 76 -0.12 2.13 14.20
N SER A 77 -0.17 2.51 15.49
CA SER A 77 -1.10 3.53 16.00
C SER A 77 -0.79 4.90 15.37
N GLN A 78 0.49 5.29 15.35
CA GLN A 78 0.95 6.53 14.73
C GLN A 78 0.66 6.56 13.21
N PHE A 79 0.86 5.43 12.53
CA PHE A 79 0.51 5.28 11.12
C PHE A 79 -1.00 5.41 10.91
N PHE A 80 -1.83 4.76 11.73
CA PHE A 80 -3.28 4.87 11.65
C PHE A 80 -3.77 6.32 11.79
N GLY A 81 -3.19 7.10 12.72
CA GLY A 81 -3.50 8.53 12.85
C GLY A 81 -3.20 9.33 11.58
N LYS A 82 -2.06 9.07 10.92
CA LYS A 82 -1.72 9.69 9.62
C LYS A 82 -2.66 9.25 8.51
N TYR A 83 -2.99 7.96 8.47
CA TYR A 83 -3.89 7.37 7.50
C TYR A 83 -5.30 7.98 7.61
N ALA A 84 -5.86 8.00 8.82
CA ALA A 84 -7.18 8.57 9.10
C ALA A 84 -7.26 10.05 8.71
N LYS A 85 -6.20 10.83 8.98
CA LYS A 85 -6.10 12.22 8.52
C LYS A 85 -6.12 12.33 6.99
N ALA A 86 -5.37 11.49 6.29
CA ALA A 86 -5.30 11.52 4.82
C ALA A 86 -6.59 11.06 4.15
N TYR A 87 -7.28 10.08 4.74
CA TYR A 87 -8.58 9.57 4.28
C TYR A 87 -9.78 10.37 4.83
N GLN A 88 -9.52 11.40 5.65
CA GLN A 88 -10.53 12.24 6.30
C GLN A 88 -11.55 11.42 7.11
N THR A 89 -11.08 10.38 7.80
CA THR A 89 -11.90 9.53 8.66
C THR A 89 -11.66 9.83 10.14
N PRO A 90 -12.63 9.52 11.02
CA PRO A 90 -12.33 9.41 12.44
C PRO A 90 -11.23 8.37 12.68
N ALA A 91 -10.25 8.70 13.53
CA ALA A 91 -9.24 7.76 14.00
C ALA A 91 -9.82 6.82 15.07
N ALA A 92 -10.78 5.98 14.65
CA ALA A 92 -11.50 5.03 15.49
C ALA A 92 -11.45 3.63 14.88
N VAL A 93 -11.42 2.59 15.72
CA VAL A 93 -11.37 1.17 15.33
C VAL A 93 -12.59 0.40 15.84
N PRO A 94 -12.93 -0.77 15.26
CA PRO A 94 -12.33 -1.39 14.07
C PRO A 94 -12.64 -0.57 12.82
N GLN A 95 -11.64 -0.37 11.96
CA GLN A 95 -11.83 0.36 10.69
C GLN A 95 -11.29 -0.47 9.54
N LEU A 96 -12.16 -0.76 8.58
CA LEU A 96 -11.85 -1.52 7.38
C LEU A 96 -11.97 -0.60 6.16
N VAL A 97 -10.94 -0.56 5.33
CA VAL A 97 -10.83 0.38 4.21
C VAL A 97 -10.60 -0.40 2.92
N PHE A 98 -11.52 -0.22 1.97
CA PHE A 98 -11.41 -0.78 0.61
C PHE A 98 -10.91 0.27 -0.39
N ASP A 99 -11.36 1.51 -0.23
CA ASP A 99 -10.93 2.71 -0.96
C ASP A 99 -11.42 3.97 -0.21
N LYS A 100 -11.19 5.18 -0.77
CA LYS A 100 -11.60 6.45 -0.13
C LYS A 100 -13.11 6.64 0.00
N SER A 101 -13.90 5.96 -0.82
CA SER A 101 -15.37 6.01 -0.81
C SER A 101 -16.01 4.85 -0.04
N ASN A 102 -15.29 3.74 0.14
CA ASN A 102 -15.76 2.54 0.81
C ASN A 102 -14.94 2.25 2.08
N ILE A 103 -15.39 2.84 3.19
CA ILE A 103 -14.80 2.68 4.51
C ILE A 103 -15.88 2.20 5.48
N LYS A 104 -15.57 1.18 6.26
CA LYS A 104 -16.46 0.61 7.26
C LYS A 104 -15.87 0.81 8.65
N LEU A 105 -16.68 1.34 9.58
CA LEU A 105 -16.25 1.70 10.91
C LEU A 105 -17.15 1.06 11.98
N GLY A 106 -16.52 0.47 12.99
CA GLY A 106 -17.21 -0.10 14.13
C GLY A 106 -17.74 -1.52 13.89
N ARG A 107 -18.16 -2.16 14.99
CA ARG A 107 -18.57 -3.57 15.00
C ARG A 107 -19.73 -3.94 14.07
N ILE A 108 -20.54 -2.97 13.66
CA ILE A 108 -21.75 -3.21 12.84
C ILE A 108 -21.45 -3.02 11.36
N GLU A 109 -20.73 -1.97 10.97
CA GLU A 109 -20.47 -1.69 9.56
C GLU A 109 -19.31 -2.50 9.01
N VAL A 110 -18.30 -2.86 9.83
CA VAL A 110 -17.17 -3.67 9.39
C VAL A 110 -17.63 -5.01 8.79
N PRO A 111 -18.47 -5.82 9.45
CA PRO A 111 -18.97 -7.08 8.84
C PRO A 111 -19.78 -6.88 7.56
N LYS A 112 -20.48 -5.74 7.40
CA LYS A 112 -21.19 -5.41 6.15
C LYS A 112 -20.23 -5.13 4.97
N GLY A 113 -18.94 -4.96 5.25
CA GLY A 113 -17.89 -4.86 4.24
C GLY A 113 -17.78 -6.09 3.33
N GLU A 114 -18.27 -7.25 3.76
CA GLU A 114 -18.28 -8.47 2.94
C GLU A 114 -19.03 -8.27 1.61
N GLU A 115 -20.08 -7.43 1.60
CA GLU A 115 -20.83 -7.12 0.37
C GLU A 115 -19.96 -6.40 -0.67
N VAL A 116 -18.93 -5.65 -0.25
CA VAL A 116 -17.98 -5.06 -1.20
C VAL A 116 -17.12 -6.16 -1.85
N ILE A 117 -16.66 -7.12 -1.05
CA ILE A 117 -15.83 -8.24 -1.50
C ILE A 117 -16.61 -9.16 -2.46
N LYS A 118 -17.91 -9.38 -2.20
CA LYS A 118 -18.77 -10.20 -3.09
C LYS A 118 -19.01 -9.56 -4.45
N ASN A 119 -19.10 -8.23 -4.51
CA ASN A 119 -19.54 -7.52 -5.71
C ASN A 119 -18.38 -7.09 -6.63
N GLN A 120 -17.13 -7.25 -6.20
CA GLN A 120 -15.96 -6.82 -6.95
C GLN A 120 -14.89 -7.91 -6.92
N THR A 121 -14.36 -8.24 -8.10
CA THR A 121 -13.39 -9.33 -8.25
C THR A 121 -12.00 -8.97 -7.73
N SER A 122 -11.61 -7.70 -7.83
CA SER A 122 -10.28 -7.21 -7.42
C SER A 122 -10.29 -5.70 -7.23
N ASN A 123 -9.39 -5.18 -6.40
CA ASN A 123 -9.17 -3.74 -6.20
C ASN A 123 -7.70 -3.49 -5.82
N PRO A 124 -7.17 -2.30 -6.13
CA PRO A 124 -5.85 -1.93 -5.64
C PRO A 124 -5.86 -1.75 -4.12
N CYS A 125 -4.71 -2.00 -3.47
CA CYS A 125 -4.51 -1.72 -2.06
C CYS A 125 -4.66 -0.21 -1.78
N PRO A 126 -5.53 0.20 -0.84
CA PRO A 126 -5.77 1.60 -0.54
C PRO A 126 -4.66 2.17 0.36
N LEU A 127 -3.50 2.55 -0.19
CA LEU A 127 -2.44 3.21 0.56
C LEU A 127 -2.71 4.73 0.68
N ILE A 128 -1.91 5.43 1.50
CA ILE A 128 -2.06 6.88 1.75
C ILE A 128 -1.91 7.70 0.46
N GLU A 129 -0.77 7.55 -0.22
CA GLU A 129 -0.41 8.40 -1.36
C GLU A 129 -1.04 7.96 -2.68
N LYS A 130 -1.14 6.64 -2.89
CA LYS A 130 -1.66 6.05 -4.12
C LYS A 130 -2.24 4.67 -3.86
N SER A 131 -3.26 4.30 -4.64
CA SER A 131 -3.72 2.93 -4.70
C SER A 131 -2.85 2.15 -5.69
N ILE A 132 -2.35 0.98 -5.29
CA ILE A 132 -1.47 0.13 -6.11
C ILE A 132 -2.03 -1.29 -6.09
N SER A 133 -1.99 -2.02 -7.21
CA SER A 133 -2.36 -3.44 -7.21
C SER A 133 -1.43 -4.24 -6.30
N PHE A 134 -1.93 -5.31 -5.68
CA PHE A 134 -1.14 -6.11 -4.74
C PHE A 134 0.09 -6.75 -5.40
N GLU A 135 -0.02 -7.10 -6.68
CA GLU A 135 1.06 -7.68 -7.48
C GLU A 135 2.21 -6.69 -7.66
N ASN A 136 1.92 -5.38 -7.67
CA ASN A 136 2.92 -4.32 -7.78
C ASN A 136 3.36 -3.75 -6.42
N LEU A 137 2.79 -4.23 -5.32
CA LEU A 137 3.13 -3.80 -3.97
C LEU A 137 4.44 -4.44 -3.52
N ASP A 138 5.36 -3.62 -3.01
CA ASP A 138 6.52 -4.09 -2.24
C ASP A 138 6.15 -4.09 -0.76
N LEU A 139 6.07 -5.28 -0.16
CA LEU A 139 5.67 -5.45 1.24
C LEU A 139 6.69 -4.82 2.20
N ASN A 140 7.98 -4.78 1.83
CA ASN A 140 9.02 -4.21 2.68
C ASN A 140 8.91 -2.69 2.78
N GLN A 141 8.32 -2.03 1.78
CA GLN A 141 8.08 -0.59 1.78
C GLN A 141 6.80 -0.17 2.51
N LEU A 142 5.99 -1.13 2.97
CA LEU A 142 4.84 -0.80 3.82
C LEU A 142 5.30 -0.12 5.12
N PRO A 143 4.68 1.00 5.51
CA PRO A 143 5.06 1.74 6.71
C PRO A 143 4.77 0.91 7.96
N ALA A 144 5.44 1.22 9.07
CA ALA A 144 5.25 0.56 10.37
C ALA A 144 5.40 -0.98 10.29
N PHE A 145 4.57 -1.72 11.03
CA PHE A 145 4.70 -3.17 11.22
C PHE A 145 3.36 -3.90 10.98
N PRO A 146 2.87 -3.97 9.73
CA PRO A 146 1.62 -4.65 9.41
C PRO A 146 1.74 -6.17 9.51
N LYS A 147 0.58 -6.81 9.59
CA LYS A 147 0.37 -8.24 9.31
C LYS A 147 -0.41 -8.38 8.02
N ILE A 148 0.00 -9.29 7.14
CA ILE A 148 -0.64 -9.53 5.84
C ILE A 148 -1.30 -10.90 5.91
N TRP A 149 -2.62 -10.92 5.79
CA TRP A 149 -3.44 -12.12 5.89
C TRP A 149 -4.03 -12.47 4.53
N ALA A 150 -3.88 -13.73 4.13
CA ALA A 150 -4.51 -14.28 2.94
C ALA A 150 -4.46 -15.81 2.99
N ASN A 151 -5.49 -16.49 2.47
CA ASN A 151 -5.55 -17.95 2.37
C ASN A 151 -5.19 -18.70 3.65
N GLN A 152 -5.68 -18.24 4.81
CA GLN A 152 -5.36 -18.84 6.12
C GLN A 152 -3.84 -18.90 6.40
N ARG A 153 -3.11 -17.91 5.91
CA ARG A 153 -1.67 -17.71 6.15
C ARG A 153 -1.47 -16.28 6.58
N VAL A 154 -0.40 -16.04 7.33
CA VAL A 154 -0.05 -14.70 7.78
C VAL A 154 1.43 -14.42 7.62
N LEU A 155 1.72 -13.21 7.14
CA LEU A 155 3.05 -12.61 7.16
C LEU A 155 3.05 -11.47 8.16
N ILE A 156 3.92 -11.54 9.18
CA ILE A 156 4.04 -10.54 10.23
C ILE A 156 5.37 -9.81 10.06
N LYS A 157 5.33 -8.50 9.81
CA LYS A 157 6.54 -7.70 9.71
C LYS A 157 7.13 -7.48 11.10
N LEU A 158 8.31 -8.02 11.37
CA LEU A 158 8.98 -7.91 12.67
C LEU A 158 9.88 -6.67 12.73
N ASN A 159 10.53 -6.34 11.61
CA ASN A 159 11.32 -5.14 11.42
C ASN A 159 11.44 -4.83 9.91
N GLU A 160 12.32 -3.91 9.52
CA GLU A 160 12.49 -3.49 8.12
C GLU A 160 12.83 -4.62 7.15
N ASN A 161 13.54 -5.67 7.61
CA ASN A 161 14.08 -6.72 6.73
C ASN A 161 13.73 -8.14 7.21
N GLU A 162 12.87 -8.28 8.21
CA GLU A 162 12.55 -9.57 8.83
C GLU A 162 11.05 -9.77 8.95
N TRP A 163 10.59 -10.93 8.49
CA TRP A 163 9.20 -11.36 8.53
C TRP A 163 9.07 -12.69 9.25
N LEU A 164 7.97 -12.87 9.95
CA LEU A 164 7.51 -14.16 10.44
C LEU A 164 6.37 -14.62 9.53
N PHE A 165 6.51 -15.82 8.97
CA PHE A 165 5.50 -16.43 8.12
C PHE A 165 4.92 -17.65 8.84
N GLU A 166 3.60 -17.71 8.96
CA GLU A 166 2.91 -18.81 9.66
C GLU A 166 1.75 -19.38 8.83
N TRP A 167 1.58 -20.71 8.89
CA TRP A 167 0.57 -21.45 8.12
C TRP A 167 0.21 -22.79 8.78
N ASN A 168 -0.84 -23.44 8.26
CA ASN A 168 -1.29 -24.78 8.64
C ASN A 168 -1.04 -25.80 7.52
N GLY A 169 -0.88 -27.08 7.85
CA GLY A 169 -0.76 -28.19 6.91
C GLY A 169 0.67 -28.70 6.75
N GLU A 170 1.24 -28.53 5.55
CA GLU A 170 2.52 -29.16 5.18
C GLU A 170 3.70 -28.65 6.04
N ASP A 171 4.53 -29.58 6.52
CA ASP A 171 5.79 -29.26 7.20
C ASP A 171 6.74 -28.46 6.28
N PRO A 172 7.50 -27.50 6.82
CA PRO A 172 8.53 -26.82 6.05
C PRO A 172 9.67 -27.77 5.63
N PRO A 173 10.28 -27.56 4.44
CA PRO A 173 11.44 -28.33 4.03
C PRO A 173 12.63 -28.06 4.96
N LYS A 174 13.36 -29.13 5.31
CA LYS A 174 14.71 -28.98 5.87
C LYS A 174 15.65 -28.60 4.74
N THR A 175 16.08 -27.35 4.70
CA THR A 175 16.94 -26.83 3.62
C THR A 175 18.30 -26.35 4.13
N ILE A 176 19.34 -26.50 3.31
CA ILE A 176 20.66 -25.87 3.51
C ILE A 176 20.65 -24.58 2.67
N GLY A 177 19.80 -23.62 3.07
CA GLY A 177 19.40 -22.48 2.27
C GLY A 177 20.56 -21.77 1.55
N LYS A 178 20.40 -21.51 0.25
CA LYS A 178 21.39 -20.81 -0.58
C LYS A 178 20.87 -19.48 -1.12
N GLU A 179 19.56 -19.33 -1.23
CA GLU A 179 18.92 -18.17 -1.83
C GLU A 179 18.11 -17.38 -0.81
N LYS A 180 18.30 -16.05 -0.79
CA LYS A 180 17.46 -15.16 0.02
C LYS A 180 16.10 -15.00 -0.64
N LEU A 181 15.06 -14.92 0.19
CA LEU A 181 13.70 -14.58 -0.25
C LEU A 181 13.63 -13.08 -0.58
N THR A 182 12.81 -12.73 -1.56
CA THR A 182 12.51 -11.37 -2.00
C THR A 182 11.10 -10.94 -1.56
N SER A 183 10.72 -9.68 -1.75
CA SER A 183 9.33 -9.25 -1.51
C SER A 183 8.32 -9.97 -2.41
N GLU A 184 8.72 -10.38 -3.61
CA GLU A 184 7.84 -11.14 -4.51
C GLU A 184 7.61 -12.54 -3.96
N ASP A 185 8.68 -13.19 -3.49
CA ASP A 185 8.56 -14.50 -2.87
C ASP A 185 7.65 -14.47 -1.64
N LEU A 186 7.73 -13.42 -0.80
CA LEU A 186 6.82 -13.25 0.33
C LEU A 186 5.35 -13.25 -0.10
N LYS A 187 4.99 -12.47 -1.13
CA LYS A 187 3.62 -12.47 -1.65
C LYS A 187 3.23 -13.86 -2.16
N GLU A 188 4.11 -14.53 -2.90
CA GLU A 188 3.83 -15.88 -3.39
C GLU A 188 3.61 -16.91 -2.27
N LEU A 189 4.28 -16.79 -1.12
CA LEU A 189 4.06 -17.68 0.04
C LEU A 189 2.62 -17.63 0.55
N LEU A 190 1.91 -16.51 0.38
CA LEU A 190 0.50 -16.40 0.77
C LEU A 190 -0.46 -17.13 -0.18
N PHE A 191 -0.07 -17.43 -1.43
CA PHE A 191 -0.98 -17.92 -2.47
C PHE A 191 -0.54 -19.22 -3.15
N THR A 192 0.70 -19.69 -2.90
CA THR A 192 1.22 -20.90 -3.51
C THR A 192 0.45 -22.14 -3.05
N GLN A 193 0.17 -23.05 -3.99
CA GLN A 193 -0.43 -24.35 -3.72
C GLN A 193 0.58 -25.36 -3.17
N ASN A 194 1.87 -25.17 -3.48
CA ASN A 194 2.95 -26.02 -3.00
C ASN A 194 3.96 -25.16 -2.26
N LEU A 195 3.85 -25.15 -0.93
CA LEU A 195 4.69 -24.33 -0.08
C LEU A 195 6.08 -24.94 0.05
N PHE A 196 6.16 -26.27 0.18
CA PHE A 196 7.41 -27.01 0.26
C PHE A 196 8.35 -26.67 -0.89
N GLN A 197 7.85 -26.73 -2.12
CA GLN A 197 8.62 -26.41 -3.32
C GLN A 197 9.05 -24.94 -3.35
N LYS A 198 8.18 -24.01 -2.92
CA LYS A 198 8.50 -22.57 -2.92
C LYS A 198 9.58 -22.21 -1.90
N LEU A 199 9.65 -22.97 -0.80
CA LEU A 199 10.66 -22.83 0.25
C LEU A 199 11.93 -23.65 -0.01
N GLU A 200 11.93 -24.54 -1.00
CA GLU A 200 13.10 -25.35 -1.32
C GLU A 200 14.31 -24.46 -1.70
N ASN A 201 15.48 -24.77 -1.11
CA ASN A 201 16.74 -24.02 -1.28
C ASN A 201 16.75 -22.56 -0.78
N LYS A 202 15.67 -22.10 -0.12
CA LYS A 202 15.58 -20.74 0.44
C LYS A 202 16.22 -20.64 1.84
N ILE A 203 16.68 -19.45 2.20
CA ILE A 203 17.25 -19.15 3.53
C ILE A 203 16.13 -18.66 4.45
N PHE A 204 15.84 -19.44 5.48
CA PHE A 204 14.91 -19.09 6.57
C PHE A 204 15.26 -19.90 7.83
N ASP A 205 14.79 -19.44 8.98
CA ASP A 205 14.92 -20.15 10.25
C ASP A 205 13.56 -20.76 10.63
N ILE A 206 13.49 -22.07 10.84
CA ILE A 206 12.28 -22.71 11.39
C ILE A 206 12.16 -22.32 12.87
N VAL A 207 11.01 -21.79 13.25
CA VAL A 207 10.74 -21.31 14.61
C VAL A 207 9.42 -21.89 15.11
N PRO A 208 9.20 -21.98 16.44
CA PRO A 208 7.89 -22.35 16.96
C PRO A 208 6.82 -21.34 16.49
N PRO A 209 5.62 -21.80 16.11
CA PRO A 209 4.53 -20.91 15.73
C PRO A 209 4.09 -20.04 16.91
N GLN A 210 3.72 -18.81 16.61
CA GLN A 210 3.20 -17.85 17.57
C GLN A 210 1.66 -17.84 17.53
N LYS A 211 1.05 -17.48 18.65
CA LYS A 211 -0.37 -17.13 18.67
C LYS A 211 -0.48 -15.70 18.17
N VAL A 212 -1.22 -15.50 17.08
CA VAL A 212 -1.47 -14.16 16.57
C VAL A 212 -2.64 -13.57 17.34
N GLU A 213 -2.32 -12.75 18.34
CA GLU A 213 -3.29 -12.15 19.25
C GLU A 213 -4.34 -11.32 18.48
N PHE A 214 -5.62 -11.63 18.71
CA PHE A 214 -6.73 -10.77 18.34
C PHE A 214 -7.08 -9.83 19.48
N SER A 215 -7.97 -8.88 19.20
CA SER A 215 -8.43 -7.92 20.19
C SER A 215 -9.11 -8.57 21.39
N GLY A 216 -9.69 -9.75 21.18
CA GLY A 216 -10.27 -10.59 22.22
C GLY A 216 -9.29 -11.08 23.29
N SER A 217 -7.98 -11.13 23.00
CA SER A 217 -6.96 -11.64 23.94
C SER A 217 -6.86 -10.89 25.26
N ALA A 218 -7.28 -9.62 25.28
CA ALA A 218 -7.26 -8.79 26.48
C ALA A 218 -8.45 -9.04 27.43
N PHE A 219 -9.41 -9.88 27.04
CA PHE A 219 -10.62 -10.16 27.80
C PHE A 219 -10.56 -11.57 28.42
N PRO A 220 -11.24 -11.79 29.56
CA PRO A 220 -11.33 -13.13 30.15
C PRO A 220 -12.10 -14.09 29.24
N GLU A 221 -11.78 -15.39 29.29
CA GLU A 221 -12.43 -16.42 28.46
C GLU A 221 -13.96 -16.41 28.58
N SER A 222 -14.50 -16.02 29.74
CA SER A 222 -15.93 -15.88 29.97
C SER A 222 -16.64 -14.84 29.08
N SER A 223 -15.90 -13.96 28.40
CA SER A 223 -16.48 -12.99 27.46
C SER A 223 -16.90 -13.63 26.13
N GLY A 224 -16.43 -14.84 25.83
CA GLY A 224 -16.72 -15.54 24.57
C GLY A 224 -16.05 -14.95 23.34
N PHE A 225 -15.05 -14.07 23.50
CA PHE A 225 -14.27 -13.58 22.37
C PHE A 225 -13.21 -14.59 21.93
N VAL A 226 -12.94 -14.64 20.62
CA VAL A 226 -11.83 -15.42 20.07
C VAL A 226 -10.53 -14.66 20.36
N PRO A 227 -9.59 -15.24 21.14
CA PRO A 227 -8.44 -14.49 21.63
C PRO A 227 -7.27 -14.42 20.63
N TYR A 228 -7.15 -15.37 19.70
CA TYR A 228 -6.04 -15.45 18.76
C TYR A 228 -6.34 -16.38 17.58
N ALA A 229 -5.60 -16.20 16.49
CA ALA A 229 -5.36 -17.24 15.49
C ALA A 229 -4.13 -18.06 15.89
N GLN A 230 -4.12 -19.35 15.54
CA GLN A 230 -2.98 -20.24 15.79
C GLN A 230 -2.62 -21.00 14.51
N PHE A 231 -1.32 -21.17 14.31
CA PHE A 231 -0.74 -21.88 13.18
C PHE A 231 0.09 -23.08 13.64
N GLU A 232 0.20 -24.09 12.78
CA GLU A 232 0.99 -25.30 13.04
C GLU A 232 2.48 -25.07 12.79
N HIS A 233 2.81 -24.22 11.81
CA HIS A 233 4.18 -24.01 11.34
C HIS A 233 4.52 -22.53 11.29
N ALA A 234 5.80 -22.22 11.54
CA ALA A 234 6.33 -20.89 11.36
C ALA A 234 7.79 -20.88 10.91
N ILE A 235 8.12 -19.90 10.08
CA ILE A 235 9.50 -19.60 9.68
C ILE A 235 9.78 -18.11 9.81
N LYS A 236 11.00 -17.78 10.20
CA LYS A 236 11.52 -16.43 10.18
C LYS A 236 12.35 -16.23 8.92
N ILE A 237 12.00 -15.18 8.18
CA ILE A 237 12.57 -14.88 6.86
C ILE A 237 13.29 -13.54 6.95
N LYS A 238 14.58 -13.55 6.58
CA LYS A 238 15.35 -12.32 6.34
C LYS A 238 15.36 -12.02 4.85
N VAL A 239 14.68 -10.95 4.47
CA VAL A 239 14.56 -10.56 3.06
C VAL A 239 15.84 -9.86 2.65
N SER A 240 16.37 -10.17 1.45
CA SER A 240 17.42 -9.31 0.90
C SER A 240 16.78 -7.96 0.60
N GLN A 241 17.39 -6.87 1.09
CA GLN A 241 17.08 -5.55 0.58
C GLN A 241 17.18 -5.63 -0.95
N ALA A 242 16.07 -5.39 -1.66
CA ALA A 242 16.23 -4.69 -2.91
C ALA A 242 17.04 -3.45 -2.53
N PRO A 243 18.11 -3.07 -3.27
CA PRO A 243 18.72 -1.76 -3.04
C PRO A 243 17.54 -0.81 -2.94
N PRO A 244 17.45 0.02 -1.88
CA PRO A 244 16.31 0.92 -1.70
C PRO A 244 16.02 1.45 -3.10
N PRO A 245 14.76 1.34 -3.61
CA PRO A 245 14.45 1.90 -4.93
C PRO A 245 15.14 3.21 -4.88
N VAL A 246 16.14 3.41 -5.77
CA VAL A 246 17.02 4.57 -5.67
C VAL A 246 16.02 5.65 -5.41
N GLN A 247 15.98 6.14 -4.16
CA GLN A 247 15.48 7.45 -3.90
C GLN A 247 16.39 8.11 -4.90
N GLU A 248 15.81 8.57 -6.00
CA GLU A 248 16.40 9.66 -6.71
C GLU A 248 16.73 10.56 -5.53
N LYS A 249 18.01 10.48 -5.13
CA LYS A 249 18.50 11.26 -4.03
C LYS A 249 18.17 12.58 -4.66
N GLU A 250 17.14 13.25 -4.15
CA GLU A 250 17.17 14.68 -4.14
C GLU A 250 18.58 14.91 -3.63
N LYS A 251 19.45 15.23 -4.60
CA LYS A 251 20.86 15.45 -4.37
C LYS A 251 20.86 16.32 -3.13
N PRO A 252 21.67 16.01 -2.10
CA PRO A 252 21.73 16.90 -0.95
C PRO A 252 21.81 18.31 -1.52
N LYS A 253 20.75 19.07 -1.32
CA LYS A 253 20.60 20.40 -1.88
C LYS A 253 21.90 21.08 -1.45
N PRO A 254 22.79 21.43 -2.39
CA PRO A 254 24.07 21.98 -2.01
C PRO A 254 23.77 23.15 -1.09
N GLU A 255 24.39 23.15 0.10
CA GLU A 255 24.40 24.32 0.96
C GLU A 255 24.70 25.53 0.08
N GLU A 256 23.69 26.38 -0.10
CA GLU A 256 23.78 27.53 -0.96
C GLU A 256 24.60 28.57 -0.22
N LYS A 257 25.92 28.49 -0.41
CA LYS A 257 26.78 29.67 -0.29
C LYS A 257 26.24 30.73 -1.27
N PRO A 258 26.23 32.01 -0.88
CA PRO A 258 25.44 33.04 -1.54
C PRO A 258 25.82 33.18 -3.01
N GLN A 259 24.89 32.83 -3.91
CA GLN A 259 25.03 33.12 -5.33
C GLN A 259 24.74 34.60 -5.58
N LYS A 260 25.67 35.26 -6.29
CA LYS A 260 25.46 36.59 -6.87
C LYS A 260 24.28 36.54 -7.84
N PRO A 261 23.41 37.56 -7.87
CA PRO A 261 22.19 37.53 -8.69
C PRO A 261 22.54 37.61 -10.18
N GLU A 262 22.05 36.64 -10.94
CA GLU A 262 21.98 36.71 -12.40
C GLU A 262 20.81 37.63 -12.79
N LYS A 263 21.00 38.43 -13.85
CA LYS A 263 20.11 39.54 -14.22
C LYS A 263 18.85 39.02 -14.91
N GLU A 264 17.77 38.84 -14.17
CA GLU A 264 16.43 38.63 -14.75
C GLU A 264 15.99 39.89 -15.51
N THR A 265 15.44 39.72 -16.71
CA THR A 265 14.89 40.83 -17.52
C THR A 265 13.42 40.58 -17.78
N ILE A 266 12.59 41.60 -17.57
CA ILE A 266 11.13 41.55 -17.73
C ILE A 266 10.77 42.27 -19.03
N THR A 267 9.92 41.66 -19.87
CA THR A 267 9.42 42.29 -21.10
C THR A 267 8.13 43.04 -20.84
N LEU A 268 8.10 44.35 -21.10
CA LEU A 268 6.87 45.16 -21.05
C LEU A 268 6.39 45.51 -22.46
N PRO A 269 5.07 45.49 -22.72
CA PRO A 269 4.50 45.98 -23.97
C PRO A 269 4.81 47.48 -24.13
N LEU A 270 5.10 47.93 -25.36
CA LEU A 270 5.56 49.28 -25.76
C LEU A 270 6.99 49.69 -25.35
N ILE A 271 7.54 49.20 -24.23
CA ILE A 271 8.85 49.65 -23.69
C ILE A 271 9.98 48.64 -23.97
N GLY A 272 9.66 47.35 -24.13
CA GLY A 272 10.64 46.30 -24.42
C GLY A 272 11.22 45.63 -23.16
N LYS A 273 12.40 45.01 -23.29
CA LYS A 273 13.08 44.28 -22.20
C LYS A 273 13.68 45.27 -21.20
N ILE A 274 13.17 45.27 -19.98
CA ILE A 274 13.69 46.07 -18.87
C ILE A 274 14.41 45.17 -17.85
N ASN A 275 15.46 45.69 -17.23
CA ASN A 275 16.11 45.02 -16.10
C ASN A 275 15.61 45.66 -14.79
N PRO A 276 14.80 44.96 -13.97
CA PRO A 276 14.24 45.50 -12.73
C PRO A 276 15.30 45.88 -11.69
N GLN A 277 16.52 45.35 -11.78
CA GLN A 277 17.62 45.68 -10.86
C GLN A 277 18.18 47.10 -11.09
N ASN A 278 17.88 47.74 -12.22
CA ASN A 278 18.36 49.08 -12.57
C ASN A 278 17.35 50.20 -12.24
N PHE A 279 16.17 49.86 -11.72
CA PHE A 279 15.10 50.81 -11.42
C PHE A 279 14.76 50.81 -9.93
N SER A 280 14.38 51.97 -9.40
CA SER A 280 13.93 52.04 -8.00
C SER A 280 12.60 51.32 -7.82
N LEU A 281 12.40 50.69 -6.66
CA LEU A 281 11.15 49.98 -6.34
C LEU A 281 9.89 50.84 -6.60
N PRO A 282 9.82 52.11 -6.15
CA PRO A 282 8.66 52.95 -6.41
C PRO A 282 8.40 53.20 -7.90
N PHE A 283 9.47 53.33 -8.68
CA PHE A 283 9.36 53.54 -10.12
C PHE A 283 8.91 52.27 -10.86
N LEU A 284 9.42 51.11 -10.45
CA LEU A 284 8.98 49.83 -11.01
C LEU A 284 7.50 49.55 -10.68
N THR A 285 7.08 49.83 -9.44
CA THR A 285 5.68 49.73 -9.02
C THR A 285 4.79 50.67 -9.85
N PHE A 286 5.24 51.90 -10.10
CA PHE A 286 4.51 52.84 -10.95
C PHE A 286 4.36 52.33 -12.40
N LEU A 287 5.42 51.77 -12.99
CA LEU A 287 5.35 51.19 -14.34
C LEU A 287 4.39 50.01 -14.44
N LEU A 288 4.37 49.13 -13.43
CA LEU A 288 3.44 48.00 -13.39
C LEU A 288 1.99 48.46 -13.20
N ALA A 289 1.75 49.45 -12.32
CA ALA A 289 0.43 50.02 -12.12
C ALA A 289 -0.09 50.74 -13.37
N LEU A 290 0.78 51.44 -14.11
CA LEU A 290 0.41 52.02 -15.41
C LEU A 290 0.07 50.93 -16.45
N ALA A 291 0.90 49.89 -16.54
CA ALA A 291 0.64 48.78 -17.47
C ALA A 291 -0.70 48.07 -17.17
N ASP A 292 -1.03 47.88 -15.89
CA ASP A 292 -2.32 47.30 -15.47
C ASP A 292 -3.48 48.30 -15.57
N GLY A 293 -3.21 49.62 -15.51
CA GLY A 293 -4.21 50.67 -15.73
C GLY A 293 -4.74 50.73 -17.17
N PHE A 294 -3.96 50.27 -18.16
CA PHE A 294 -4.40 50.10 -19.55
C PHE A 294 -4.90 48.68 -19.86
N ASN A 295 -5.02 47.81 -18.85
CA ASN A 295 -5.56 46.47 -19.00
C ASN A 295 -7.11 46.53 -19.07
N PRO A 296 -7.72 46.22 -20.23
CA PRO A 296 -9.18 46.34 -20.39
C PRO A 296 -9.94 45.42 -19.43
N CYS A 297 -9.33 44.32 -18.96
CA CYS A 297 -9.94 43.41 -17.99
C CYS A 297 -10.02 44.03 -16.58
N ALA A 298 -8.96 44.72 -16.12
CA ALA A 298 -8.93 45.35 -14.81
C ALA A 298 -9.91 46.54 -14.73
N PHE A 299 -10.01 47.32 -15.81
CA PHE A 299 -10.94 48.44 -15.88
C PHE A 299 -12.41 47.98 -15.81
N PHE A 300 -12.75 46.88 -16.48
CA PHE A 300 -14.11 46.34 -16.50
C PHE A 300 -14.60 45.87 -15.12
N VAL A 301 -13.69 45.28 -14.34
CA VAL A 301 -13.95 44.89 -12.94
C VAL A 301 -14.17 46.12 -12.07
N LEU A 302 -13.37 47.17 -12.25
CA LEU A 302 -13.49 48.42 -11.50
C LEU A 302 -14.81 49.15 -11.79
N THR A 303 -15.29 49.19 -13.04
CA THR A 303 -16.62 49.72 -13.34
C THR A 303 -17.73 48.93 -12.67
N PHE A 304 -17.62 47.60 -12.60
CA PHE A 304 -18.60 46.76 -11.91
C PHE A 304 -18.62 46.98 -10.40
N LEU A 305 -17.48 47.28 -9.78
CA LEU A 305 -17.39 47.53 -8.34
C LEU A 305 -17.85 48.94 -7.94
N LEU A 306 -17.88 49.89 -8.87
CA LEU A 306 -18.26 51.28 -8.64
C LEU A 306 -19.66 51.65 -9.18
N SER A 307 -20.39 50.70 -9.77
CA SER A 307 -21.77 50.88 -10.26
C SER A 307 -22.83 50.33 -9.31
#